data_AF-A0A7Y8NYN0-F1
#
_entry.id   AF-A0A7Y8NYN0-F1
#
_cell.length_a   1.000
_cell.length_b   1.000
_cell.length_c   1.000
_cell.angle_alpha   90.00
_cell.angle_beta   90.00
_cell.angle_gamma   90.00
#
_symmetry.space_group_name_H-M   'P 1'
#
loop_
_entity.id
_entity.type
_entity.pdbx_description
1 polymer ?
#
loop_
_entity_poly.entity_id
_entity_poly.type
_entity_poly.pdbx_seq_one_letter_code
_entity_poly.pdbx_strand_id
1 'polypeptide(L)'
;ATNRKQSTKTGWRSDLEQMKKASTGGIDATDVNKNMNIWVVNSILDENSQPGTLGYAYYPENAGQWYDGLVIGYQYIGKTGASAPFNLGRTVTHEVGHYLNLPHLWGSSNAGCQTDYSNDTPTSPGPNYGTPTYPLNRVCGGVSRSQMFMNYMDYVDDKAMFMFSANQKTRMQAVVSASGPRSGLR
;
A
#
# COMPACT_ATOMS: atom_id res chain seq x y z
N ALA A 1 3.01 18.86 7.13
CA ALA A 1 3.26 19.13 8.57
C ALA A 1 3.35 17.80 9.31
N THR A 2 3.99 17.75 10.48
CA THR A 2 4.00 16.55 11.34
C THR A 2 3.17 16.82 12.58
N ASN A 3 2.05 16.11 12.73
CA ASN A 3 1.17 16.18 13.88
C ASN A 3 1.38 14.93 14.76
N ARG A 4 1.64 15.11 16.05
CA ARG A 4 1.83 14.00 16.99
C ARG A 4 0.79 14.08 18.11
N LYS A 5 0.26 12.92 18.49
CA LYS A 5 -0.67 12.76 19.60
C LYS A 5 -0.28 11.54 20.41
N GLN A 6 -0.21 11.69 21.72
CA GLN A 6 -0.03 10.55 22.63
C GLN A 6 -1.38 9.86 22.83
N SER A 7 -1.39 8.53 22.82
CA SER A 7 -2.58 7.71 23.02
C SER A 7 -2.25 6.51 23.90
N THR A 8 -3.22 6.07 24.71
CA THR A 8 -3.15 4.80 25.44
C THR A 8 -3.59 3.61 24.60
N LYS A 9 -4.20 3.83 23.43
CA LYS A 9 -4.53 2.77 22.47
C LYS A 9 -3.25 2.22 21.82
N THR A 10 -3.10 0.90 21.87
CA THR A 10 -1.96 0.17 21.30
C THR A 10 -2.28 -0.49 19.97
N GLY A 11 -3.56 -0.59 19.61
CA GLY A 11 -4.03 -1.18 18.35
C GLY A 11 -5.23 -0.42 17.78
N TRP A 12 -5.31 -0.39 16.46
CA TRP A 12 -6.32 0.36 15.72
C TRP A 12 -6.90 -0.53 14.62
N ARG A 13 -8.20 -0.81 14.71
CA ARG A 13 -8.93 -1.55 13.67
C ARG A 13 -8.96 -0.75 12.38
N SER A 14 -8.53 -1.36 11.28
CA SER A 14 -8.53 -0.75 9.96
C SER A 14 -9.94 -0.38 9.54
N ASP A 15 -10.89 -1.31 9.63
CA ASP A 15 -12.27 -1.11 9.18
C ASP A 15 -13.06 -0.01 9.93
N LEU A 16 -12.62 0.37 11.14
CA LEU A 16 -13.25 1.42 11.95
C LEU A 16 -12.63 2.80 11.76
N GLU A 17 -11.44 2.88 11.17
CA GLU A 17 -10.75 4.14 10.85
C GLU A 17 -10.54 5.08 12.06
N GLN A 18 -10.46 4.51 13.27
CA GLN A 18 -10.44 5.29 14.52
C GLN A 18 -9.18 6.13 14.70
N MET A 19 -8.07 5.74 14.08
CA MET A 19 -6.81 6.50 14.08
C MET A 19 -6.94 7.82 13.30
N LYS A 20 -7.93 7.92 12.40
CA LYS A 20 -8.18 9.07 11.54
C LYS A 20 -9.21 10.06 12.09
N LYS A 21 -9.67 9.85 13.34
CA LYS A 21 -10.67 10.68 14.02
C LYS A 21 -10.20 11.12 15.40
N ALA A 22 -10.18 12.44 15.63
CA ALA A 22 -9.87 13.01 16.94
C ALA A 22 -10.84 12.51 18.03
N SER A 23 -12.12 12.38 17.69
CA SER A 23 -13.19 11.91 18.59
C SER A 23 -13.01 10.48 19.09
N THR A 24 -12.23 9.65 18.40
CA THR A 24 -11.94 8.26 18.77
C THR A 24 -10.50 8.06 19.25
N GLY A 25 -9.81 9.15 19.56
CA GLY A 25 -8.44 9.15 20.07
C GLY A 25 -7.35 9.33 19.00
N GLY A 26 -7.72 9.33 17.72
CA GLY A 26 -6.82 9.55 16.58
C GLY A 26 -6.51 11.02 16.29
N ILE A 27 -6.12 11.30 15.05
CA ILE A 27 -5.84 12.64 14.51
C ILE A 27 -6.65 12.81 13.23
N ASP A 28 -7.43 13.89 13.11
CA ASP A 28 -8.17 14.19 11.89
C ASP A 28 -7.22 14.48 10.72
N ALA A 29 -7.67 14.17 9.50
CA ALA A 29 -6.89 14.46 8.29
C ALA A 29 -6.63 15.96 8.14
N THR A 30 -5.44 16.32 7.64
CA THR A 30 -5.13 17.68 7.20
C THR A 30 -5.51 17.81 5.73
N ASP A 31 -6.42 18.73 5.39
CA ASP A 31 -6.98 18.99 4.04
C ASP A 31 -6.71 17.88 3.01
N VAL A 32 -7.65 16.94 2.96
CA VAL A 32 -7.59 15.72 2.12
C VAL A 32 -7.50 16.00 0.62
N ASN A 33 -7.83 17.22 0.17
CA ASN A 33 -7.73 17.59 -1.24
C ASN A 33 -6.34 18.11 -1.62
N LYS A 34 -5.53 18.51 -0.64
CA LYS A 34 -4.20 19.12 -0.87
C LYS A 34 -3.05 18.32 -0.26
N ASN A 35 -3.35 17.28 0.52
CA ASN A 35 -2.34 16.51 1.23
C ASN A 35 -2.61 15.02 1.08
N MET A 36 -1.54 14.26 0.82
CA MET A 36 -1.53 12.82 1.06
C MET A 36 -1.34 12.60 2.57
N ASN A 37 -2.41 12.23 3.25
CA ASN A 37 -2.37 11.99 4.70
C ASN A 37 -1.81 10.61 4.99
N ILE A 38 -0.80 10.54 5.87
CA ILE A 38 -0.18 9.29 6.33
C ILE A 38 -0.29 9.25 7.85
N TRP A 39 -1.07 8.29 8.36
CA TRP A 39 -1.15 8.02 9.79
C TRP A 39 -0.14 6.95 10.17
N VAL A 40 0.60 7.19 11.24
CA VAL A 40 1.55 6.22 11.79
C VAL A 40 1.04 5.76 13.15
N VAL A 41 0.82 4.45 13.30
CA VAL A 41 0.16 3.88 14.48
C VAL A 41 0.99 2.76 15.12
N ASN A 42 0.69 2.42 16.37
CA ASN A 42 1.37 1.35 17.11
C ASN A 42 1.18 -0.05 16.49
N SER A 43 -0.07 -0.37 16.12
CA SER A 43 -0.44 -1.63 15.46
C SER A 43 -1.73 -1.41 14.69
N ILE A 44 -1.80 -2.00 13.49
CA ILE A 44 -3.02 -2.08 12.68
C ILE A 44 -3.63 -3.45 12.97
N LEU A 45 -4.92 -3.45 13.30
CA LEU A 45 -5.70 -4.65 13.58
C LEU A 45 -6.69 -4.89 12.43
N ASP A 46 -6.90 -6.15 12.07
CA ASP A 46 -7.96 -6.53 11.14
C ASP A 46 -9.36 -6.44 11.80
N GLU A 47 -10.40 -6.79 11.05
CA GLU A 47 -11.80 -6.81 11.51
C GLU A 47 -12.04 -7.77 12.70
N ASN A 48 -11.17 -8.77 12.87
CA ASN A 48 -11.18 -9.74 13.97
C ASN A 48 -10.23 -9.32 15.11
N SER A 49 -9.77 -8.07 15.10
CA SER A 49 -8.84 -7.49 16.08
C SER A 49 -7.49 -8.19 16.16
N GLN A 50 -7.06 -8.85 15.07
CA GLN A 50 -5.75 -9.50 14.99
C GLN A 50 -4.70 -8.55 14.41
N PRO A 51 -3.49 -8.51 14.99
CA PRO A 51 -2.37 -7.77 14.42
C PRO A 51 -1.78 -8.52 13.22
N GLY A 52 -1.04 -7.80 12.38
CA GLY A 52 -0.30 -8.40 11.25
C GLY A 52 -0.29 -7.55 9.98
N THR A 53 -1.14 -6.53 9.91
CA THR A 53 -1.14 -5.59 8.79
C THR A 53 0.00 -4.58 8.94
N LEU A 54 0.84 -4.45 7.91
CA LEU A 54 1.98 -3.53 7.90
C LEU A 54 1.54 -2.10 7.57
N GLY A 55 0.65 -2.00 6.58
CA GLY A 55 0.04 -0.77 6.14
C GLY A 55 -1.22 -1.04 5.32
N TYR A 56 -1.98 0.02 5.05
CA TYR A 56 -3.04 0.01 4.06
C TYR A 56 -3.25 1.42 3.49
N ALA A 57 -3.85 1.50 2.30
CA ALA A 57 -4.24 2.76 1.68
C ALA A 57 -5.62 2.69 1.05
N TYR A 58 -6.24 3.85 0.91
CA TYR A 58 -7.47 4.02 0.13
C TYR A 58 -7.17 4.32 -1.34
N TYR A 59 -7.83 3.58 -2.23
CA TYR A 59 -7.79 3.80 -3.67
C TYR A 59 -8.48 5.13 -4.05
N PRO A 60 -8.24 5.64 -5.27
CA PRO A 60 -8.75 6.94 -5.68
C PRO A 60 -10.27 7.09 -5.74
N GLU A 61 -11.06 6.01 -5.73
CA GLU A 61 -12.52 6.09 -5.62
C GLU A 61 -12.96 6.74 -4.30
N ASN A 62 -12.06 6.76 -3.30
CA ASN A 62 -12.27 7.32 -1.98
C ASN A 62 -11.56 8.69 -1.83
N ALA A 63 -11.06 9.27 -2.93
CA ALA A 63 -10.37 10.55 -2.90
C ALA A 63 -11.26 11.66 -2.30
N GLY A 64 -10.68 12.47 -1.42
CA GLY A 64 -11.38 13.59 -0.78
C GLY A 64 -12.29 13.19 0.40
N GLN A 65 -12.39 11.91 0.73
CA GLN A 65 -13.05 11.46 1.96
C GLN A 65 -12.22 11.83 3.20
N TRP A 66 -12.85 12.02 4.35
CA TRP A 66 -12.15 12.41 5.58
C TRP A 66 -11.12 11.37 6.06
N TYR A 67 -11.23 10.11 5.61
CA TYR A 67 -10.31 9.01 5.90
C TYR A 67 -9.30 8.74 4.77
N ASP A 68 -9.32 9.53 3.71
CA ASP A 68 -8.49 9.31 2.53
C ASP A 68 -6.99 9.47 2.84
N GLY A 69 -6.19 8.50 2.41
CA GLY A 69 -4.76 8.41 2.71
C GLY A 69 -4.31 7.01 3.07
N LEU A 70 -3.23 6.93 3.84
CA LEU A 70 -2.51 5.70 4.15
C LEU A 70 -2.33 5.55 5.66
N VAL A 71 -2.32 4.32 6.16
CA VAL A 71 -1.95 4.02 7.54
C VAL A 71 -0.79 3.05 7.54
N ILE A 72 0.22 3.29 8.38
CA ILE A 72 1.42 2.48 8.47
C ILE A 72 1.69 2.15 9.95
N GLY A 73 2.00 0.89 10.23
CA GLY A 73 2.54 0.50 11.54
C GLY A 73 3.92 1.10 11.74
N TYR A 74 4.18 1.71 12.91
CA TYR A 74 5.43 2.45 13.15
C TYR A 74 6.70 1.61 12.99
N GLN A 75 6.60 0.28 13.13
CA GLN A 75 7.71 -0.66 12.93
C GLN A 75 8.14 -0.79 11.47
N TYR A 76 7.31 -0.30 10.53
CA TYR A 76 7.43 -0.51 9.09
C TYR A 76 7.55 0.80 8.30
N ILE A 77 7.77 1.93 8.99
CA ILE A 77 7.96 3.24 8.34
C ILE A 77 9.41 3.68 8.31
N GLY A 78 9.86 4.11 7.14
CA GLY A 78 11.19 4.66 6.94
C GLY A 78 12.32 3.64 7.09
N LYS A 79 13.52 4.13 7.41
CA LYS A 79 14.75 3.32 7.56
C LYS A 79 15.37 3.41 8.95
N THR A 80 14.78 4.22 9.83
CA THR A 80 15.31 4.50 11.17
C THR A 80 14.28 4.04 12.18
N GLY A 81 14.64 3.04 13.01
CA GLY A 81 13.72 2.45 13.99
C GLY A 81 12.84 1.32 13.45
N ALA A 82 12.89 1.03 12.15
CA ALA A 82 12.24 -0.12 11.54
C ALA A 82 13.13 -1.38 11.59
N SER A 83 12.52 -2.56 11.70
CA SER A 83 13.22 -3.85 11.81
C SER A 83 13.10 -4.68 10.54
N ALA A 84 14.18 -5.37 10.17
CA ALA A 84 14.16 -6.32 9.07
C ALA A 84 13.07 -7.39 9.29
N PRO A 85 12.39 -7.88 8.23
CA PRO A 85 12.71 -7.66 6.81
C PRO A 85 12.07 -6.41 6.17
N PHE A 86 11.29 -5.62 6.91
CA PHE A 86 10.50 -4.49 6.40
C PHE A 86 11.04 -3.14 6.90
N ASN A 87 12.31 -2.86 6.60
CA ASN A 87 13.06 -1.72 7.15
C ASN A 87 13.75 -0.82 6.14
N LEU A 88 13.39 -0.90 4.86
CA LEU A 88 13.93 -0.03 3.81
C LEU A 88 12.89 0.99 3.30
N GLY A 89 11.75 1.09 3.99
CA GLY A 89 10.64 2.01 3.73
C GLY A 89 9.74 1.58 2.57
N ARG A 90 9.73 0.30 2.20
CA ARG A 90 8.97 -0.16 1.02
C ARG A 90 7.50 -0.42 1.30
N THR A 91 7.10 -0.67 2.55
CA THR A 91 5.69 -0.63 2.94
C THR A 91 5.04 0.69 2.50
N VAL A 92 5.65 1.84 2.79
CA VAL A 92 5.12 3.14 2.31
C VAL A 92 5.09 3.22 0.80
N THR A 93 6.10 2.69 0.11
CA THR A 93 6.13 2.71 -1.37
C THR A 93 4.99 1.88 -1.97
N HIS A 94 4.73 0.70 -1.39
CA HIS A 94 3.63 -0.19 -1.75
C HIS A 94 2.27 0.48 -1.53
N GLU A 95 2.04 1.03 -0.33
CA GLU A 95 0.78 1.68 -0.01
C GLU A 95 0.55 2.95 -0.86
N VAL A 96 1.61 3.70 -1.19
CA VAL A 96 1.52 4.82 -2.14
C VAL A 96 1.14 4.35 -3.54
N GLY A 97 1.57 3.16 -3.95
CA GLY A 97 1.10 2.51 -5.17
C GLY A 97 -0.42 2.32 -5.19
N HIS A 98 -0.99 1.77 -4.12
CA HIS A 98 -2.45 1.64 -3.96
C HIS A 98 -3.16 2.99 -3.97
N TYR A 99 -2.65 3.96 -3.20
CA TYR A 99 -3.16 5.33 -3.16
C TYR A 99 -3.20 5.98 -4.55
N LEU A 100 -2.27 5.58 -5.43
CA LEU A 100 -2.12 6.02 -6.83
C LEU A 100 -2.62 4.98 -7.85
N ASN A 101 -3.59 4.15 -7.48
CA ASN A 101 -4.36 3.25 -8.36
C ASN A 101 -3.61 2.03 -8.93
N LEU A 102 -2.65 1.51 -8.18
CA LEU A 102 -2.00 0.25 -8.50
C LEU A 102 -2.57 -0.87 -7.62
N PRO A 103 -3.24 -1.88 -8.18
CA PRO A 103 -3.56 -3.10 -7.44
C PRO A 103 -2.33 -3.99 -7.29
N HIS A 104 -2.46 -5.04 -6.47
CA HIS A 104 -1.47 -6.10 -6.42
C HIS A 104 -1.31 -6.80 -7.78
N LEU A 105 -0.12 -7.36 -8.03
CA LEU A 105 0.21 -8.02 -9.30
C LEU A 105 -0.69 -9.24 -9.64
N TRP A 106 -1.34 -9.81 -8.63
CA TRP A 106 -2.23 -10.95 -8.77
C TRP A 106 -3.71 -10.55 -8.84
N GLY A 107 -4.02 -9.24 -8.80
CA GLY A 107 -5.38 -8.69 -8.84
C GLY A 107 -6.05 -8.60 -7.47
N SER A 108 -7.39 -8.69 -7.43
CA SER A 108 -8.20 -8.32 -6.27
C SER A 108 -8.37 -9.42 -5.23
N SER A 109 -7.89 -10.64 -5.50
CA SER A 109 -7.94 -11.72 -4.53
C SER A 109 -6.67 -12.58 -4.61
N ASN A 110 -6.25 -13.13 -3.47
CA ASN A 110 -5.07 -13.99 -3.40
C ASN A 110 -5.20 -15.31 -4.19
N ALA A 111 -6.37 -15.60 -4.77
CA ALA A 111 -6.52 -16.67 -5.75
C ALA A 111 -5.76 -16.37 -7.06
N GLY A 112 -5.47 -15.09 -7.32
CA GLY A 112 -4.60 -14.64 -8.38
C GLY A 112 -5.15 -14.82 -9.79
N CYS A 113 -4.23 -14.82 -10.75
CA CYS A 113 -4.48 -14.94 -12.19
C CYS A 113 -5.46 -13.92 -12.76
N GLN A 114 -5.52 -12.75 -12.13
CA GLN A 114 -6.33 -11.61 -12.56
C GLN A 114 -5.43 -10.50 -13.11
N THR A 115 -6.04 -9.55 -13.80
CA THR A 115 -5.31 -8.35 -14.26
C THR A 115 -5.05 -7.40 -13.09
N ASP A 116 -3.85 -6.82 -13.05
CA ASP A 116 -3.52 -5.64 -12.24
C ASP A 116 -3.72 -4.34 -13.05
N TYR A 117 -4.32 -4.48 -14.25
CA TYR A 117 -4.56 -3.43 -15.24
C TYR A 117 -3.29 -2.72 -15.73
N SER A 118 -2.13 -3.38 -15.65
CA SER A 118 -0.87 -2.98 -16.26
C SER A 118 -0.43 -4.07 -17.25
N ASN A 119 -0.31 -3.77 -18.53
CA ASN A 119 -0.04 -4.81 -19.54
C ASN A 119 1.43 -5.27 -19.57
N ASP A 120 2.32 -4.54 -18.89
CA ASP A 120 3.76 -4.82 -18.82
C ASP A 120 4.18 -5.54 -17.53
N THR A 121 3.23 -5.96 -16.69
CA THR A 121 3.44 -6.85 -15.54
C THR A 121 2.92 -8.25 -15.89
N PRO A 122 3.72 -9.31 -15.69
CA PRO A 122 3.22 -10.68 -15.88
C PRO A 122 2.09 -10.99 -14.89
N THR A 123 1.02 -11.61 -15.39
CA THR A 123 -0.09 -12.09 -14.55
C THR A 123 0.44 -13.06 -13.48
N SER A 124 0.13 -12.76 -12.22
CA SER A 124 0.59 -13.57 -11.08
C SER A 124 -0.50 -14.47 -10.50
N PRO A 125 -0.22 -15.75 -10.18
CA PRO A 125 -1.17 -16.63 -9.50
C PRO A 125 -1.27 -16.38 -8.00
N GLY A 126 -0.59 -15.36 -7.47
CA GLY A 126 -0.72 -14.95 -6.07
C GLY A 126 0.51 -14.18 -5.57
N PRO A 127 0.52 -13.73 -4.31
CA PRO A 127 1.67 -13.05 -3.74
C PRO A 127 2.92 -13.93 -3.72
N ASN A 128 4.08 -13.27 -3.80
CA ASN A 128 5.39 -13.85 -3.51
C ASN A 128 5.92 -13.22 -2.21
N TYR A 129 6.70 -13.98 -1.44
CA TYR A 129 7.21 -13.56 -0.13
C TYR A 129 8.71 -13.82 0.02
N GLY A 130 9.35 -13.20 1.01
CA GLY A 130 10.78 -13.36 1.27
C GLY A 130 11.62 -12.75 0.15
N THR A 131 12.70 -13.42 -0.24
CA THR A 131 13.54 -13.01 -1.38
C THR A 131 13.68 -14.10 -2.41
N PRO A 132 12.69 -14.23 -3.33
CA PRO A 132 12.76 -15.22 -4.39
C PRO A 132 13.99 -15.02 -5.30
N THR A 133 14.39 -16.11 -5.97
CA THR A 133 15.46 -16.07 -6.96
C THR A 133 14.87 -15.98 -8.37
N TYR A 134 15.49 -15.18 -9.22
CA TYR A 134 15.09 -15.07 -10.62
C TYR A 134 15.71 -16.22 -11.45
N PRO A 135 14.97 -16.84 -12.39
CA PRO A 135 13.54 -16.63 -12.67
C PRO A 135 12.63 -17.37 -11.70
N LEU A 136 11.47 -16.77 -11.38
CA LEU A 136 10.41 -17.40 -10.59
C LEU A 136 9.25 -17.74 -11.51
N ASN A 137 9.30 -18.89 -12.18
CA ASN A 137 8.24 -19.30 -13.11
C ASN A 137 7.00 -19.78 -12.36
N ARG A 138 5.83 -19.20 -12.68
CA ARG A 138 4.52 -19.64 -12.19
C ARG A 138 3.50 -19.63 -13.33
N VAL A 139 2.39 -20.35 -13.15
CA VAL A 139 1.41 -20.62 -14.21
C VAL A 139 0.10 -19.89 -13.96
N CYS A 140 -0.40 -19.20 -14.98
CA CYS A 140 -1.77 -18.69 -15.05
C CYS A 140 -2.36 -19.03 -16.43
N GLY A 141 -3.58 -19.56 -16.46
CA GLY A 141 -4.27 -19.89 -17.72
C GLY A 141 -3.49 -20.84 -18.63
N GLY A 142 -2.70 -21.76 -18.06
CA GLY A 142 -1.84 -22.69 -18.80
C GLY A 142 -0.54 -22.08 -19.35
N VAL A 143 -0.27 -20.81 -19.10
CA VAL A 143 0.95 -20.13 -19.56
C VAL A 143 1.91 -19.96 -18.38
N SER A 144 3.13 -20.48 -18.53
CA SER A 144 4.24 -20.30 -17.57
C SER A 144 5.01 -19.02 -17.88
N ARG A 145 5.12 -18.12 -16.90
CA ARG A 145 5.92 -16.88 -17.00
C ARG A 145 6.68 -16.64 -15.70
N SER A 146 7.88 -16.07 -15.82
CA SER A 146 8.59 -15.58 -14.64
C SER A 146 7.82 -14.40 -14.04
N GLN A 147 7.64 -14.43 -12.73
CA GLN A 147 7.00 -13.36 -11.99
C GLN A 147 7.91 -12.14 -11.87
N MET A 148 7.30 -10.95 -11.83
CA MET A 148 7.99 -9.70 -11.51
C MET A 148 7.99 -9.47 -9.99
N PHE A 149 8.53 -10.42 -9.22
CA PHE A 149 8.45 -10.39 -7.75
C PHE A 149 9.17 -9.19 -7.12
N MET A 150 10.07 -8.54 -7.86
CA MET A 150 10.76 -7.32 -7.45
C MET A 150 9.93 -6.04 -7.59
N ASN A 151 8.69 -6.14 -8.06
CA ASN A 151 7.79 -5.00 -8.17
C ASN A 151 7.35 -4.54 -6.76
N TYR A 152 7.17 -3.24 -6.57
CA TYR A 152 6.67 -2.72 -5.29
C TYR A 152 5.25 -3.17 -4.96
N MET A 153 4.46 -3.63 -5.95
CA MET A 153 3.10 -4.16 -5.74
C MET A 153 3.05 -5.67 -5.46
N ASP A 154 4.19 -6.31 -5.16
CA ASP A 154 4.27 -7.66 -4.61
C ASP A 154 4.46 -7.64 -3.07
N TYR A 155 4.46 -8.80 -2.41
CA TYR A 155 4.61 -8.95 -0.94
C TYR A 155 5.98 -9.47 -0.50
N VAL A 156 7.00 -9.38 -1.36
CA VAL A 156 8.37 -9.75 -1.01
C VAL A 156 8.94 -8.86 0.10
N ASP A 157 10.08 -9.25 0.66
CA ASP A 157 10.78 -8.41 1.63
C ASP A 157 11.23 -7.08 0.99
N ASP A 158 11.39 -6.02 1.80
CA ASP A 158 11.81 -4.70 1.33
C ASP A 158 13.08 -4.72 0.46
N LYS A 159 14.01 -5.65 0.75
CA LYS A 159 15.28 -5.79 0.03
C LYS A 159 15.13 -6.44 -1.35
N ALA A 160 14.01 -7.12 -1.61
CA ALA A 160 13.73 -7.77 -2.88
C ALA A 160 12.89 -6.92 -3.84
N MET A 161 12.22 -5.85 -3.36
CA MET A 161 11.44 -4.95 -4.22
C MET A 161 12.16 -3.63 -4.53
N PHE A 162 12.18 -3.25 -5.81
CA PHE A 162 12.94 -2.10 -6.28
C PHE A 162 12.41 -1.41 -7.54
N MET A 163 11.23 -1.77 -8.07
CA MET A 163 10.71 -1.13 -9.28
C MET A 163 9.19 -1.04 -9.38
N PHE A 164 8.74 -0.04 -10.13
CA PHE A 164 7.45 -0.01 -10.82
C PHE A 164 7.66 -0.23 -12.32
N SER A 165 6.62 -0.65 -13.03
CA SER A 165 6.61 -0.75 -14.49
C SER A 165 6.25 0.59 -15.16
N ALA A 166 6.36 0.65 -16.49
CA ALA A 166 6.01 1.85 -17.25
C ALA A 166 4.50 2.10 -17.30
N ASN A 167 3.68 1.05 -17.38
CA ASN A 167 2.22 1.18 -17.29
C ASN A 167 1.80 1.57 -15.88
N GLN A 168 2.41 1.01 -14.83
CA GLN A 168 2.16 1.44 -13.46
C GLN A 168 2.45 2.94 -13.27
N LYS A 169 3.58 3.44 -13.79
CA LYS A 169 3.86 4.89 -13.84
C LYS A 169 2.73 5.67 -14.50
N THR A 170 2.28 5.23 -15.68
CA THR A 170 1.23 5.91 -16.45
C THR A 170 -0.08 5.98 -15.65
N ARG A 171 -0.46 4.88 -14.99
CA ARG A 171 -1.64 4.81 -14.11
C ARG A 171 -1.53 5.79 -12.94
N MET A 172 -0.39 5.80 -12.24
CA MET A 172 -0.15 6.73 -11.13
C MET A 172 -0.23 8.20 -11.58
N GLN A 173 0.33 8.53 -12.74
CA GLN A 173 0.28 9.89 -13.29
C GLN A 173 -1.14 10.33 -13.65
N ALA A 174 -2.00 9.40 -14.10
CA ALA A 174 -3.40 9.72 -14.39
C ALA A 174 -4.17 10.16 -13.13
N VAL A 175 -3.86 9.57 -11.96
CA VAL A 175 -4.51 9.88 -10.68
C VAL A 175 -4.31 11.34 -10.25
N VAL A 176 -3.10 11.86 -10.43
CA VAL A 176 -2.70 13.23 -10.04
C VAL A 176 -2.75 14.23 -11.21
N SER A 177 -3.24 13.79 -12.38
CA SER A 177 -3.44 14.69 -13.52
C SER A 177 -4.49 15.77 -13.22
N ALA A 178 -4.56 16.82 -14.04
CA ALA A 178 -5.50 17.92 -13.83
C ALA A 178 -6.98 17.48 -13.78
N SER A 179 -7.33 16.41 -14.51
CA SER A 179 -8.66 15.78 -14.49
C SER A 179 -8.73 14.53 -13.61
N GLY A 180 -7.64 14.21 -12.90
CA GLY A 180 -7.53 13.03 -12.05
C GLY A 180 -8.24 13.22 -10.70
N PRO A 181 -8.61 12.11 -10.04
CA PRO A 181 -9.29 12.13 -8.74
C PRO A 181 -8.48 12.80 -7.62
N ARG A 182 -7.16 12.90 -7.76
CA ARG A 182 -6.25 13.55 -6.78
C ARG A 182 -5.53 14.75 -7.40
N SER A 183 -6.20 15.49 -8.27
CA SER A 183 -5.62 16.65 -8.99
C SER A 183 -5.08 17.76 -8.08
N GLY A 184 -5.56 17.85 -6.84
CA GLY A 184 -5.06 18.81 -5.84
C GLY A 184 -3.70 18.49 -5.23
N LEU A 185 -3.10 17.33 -5.57
CA LEU A 185 -1.71 16.98 -5.19
C LEU A 185 -0.65 17.42 -6.21
N ARG A 186 -1.07 18.09 -7.30
CA ARG A 186 -0.19 18.62 -8.34
C ARG A 186 0.53 19.89 -7.91
#